data_AF-A0A962W0L0-F1
#
_entry.id   AF-A0A962W0L0-F1
#
_cell.length_a   1.000
_cell.length_b   1.000
_cell.length_c   1.000
_cell.angle_alpha   90.00
_cell.angle_beta   90.00
_cell.angle_gamma   90.00
#
_symmetry.space_group_name_H-M   'P 1'
#
loop_
_entity.id
_entity.type
_entity.pdbx_description
1 polymer ?
#
loop_
_entity_poly.entity_id
_entity_poly.type
_entity_poly.pdbx_seq_one_letter_code
_entity_poly.pdbx_strand_id
1 'polypeptide(L)'
;MAHEKKRWYGVQFHPEVTHTRQGERILRRFVLDICGCEPLWTTGNIIEDSIAAIRSQVGSDEVLLGLSGGVDSSVAALLLVEQGHDVHGVFMKNWEDSHEVGYCSAAEDLEDARSVCDTLGIPLHQVSFTAEYRERVFRYFLDEYRHG
;
A
#
# COMPACT_ATOMS: atom_id res chain seq x y z
N MET A 1 -17.17 13.53 31.40
CA MET A 1 -16.51 13.50 32.72
C MET A 1 -15.05 13.90 32.56
N ALA A 2 -14.45 14.55 33.56
CA ALA A 2 -13.03 14.94 33.51
C ALA A 2 -12.40 14.89 34.91
N HIS A 3 -11.12 14.53 34.96
CA HIS A 3 -10.26 14.59 36.16
C HIS A 3 -8.95 15.30 35.80
N GLU A 4 -8.94 16.63 35.89
CA GLU A 4 -7.85 17.50 35.39
C GLU A 4 -6.47 17.15 35.95
N LYS A 5 -6.35 16.92 37.27
CA LYS A 5 -5.05 16.58 37.90
C LYS A 5 -4.41 15.30 37.35
N LYS A 6 -5.23 14.35 36.88
CA LYS A 6 -4.78 13.07 36.31
C LYS A 6 -4.83 13.08 34.78
N ARG A 7 -5.34 14.16 34.18
CA ARG A 7 -5.60 14.30 32.74
C ARG A 7 -6.44 13.14 32.18
N TRP A 8 -7.48 12.73 32.92
CA TRP A 8 -8.44 11.73 32.42
C TRP A 8 -9.70 12.41 31.91
N TYR A 9 -10.12 12.04 30.70
CA TYR A 9 -11.27 12.64 30.03
C TYR A 9 -12.12 11.52 29.45
N GLY A 10 -13.44 11.61 29.66
CA GLY A 10 -14.41 10.66 29.13
C GLY A 10 -15.59 11.39 28.51
N VAL A 11 -15.94 11.00 27.29
CA VAL A 11 -17.09 11.50 26.53
C VAL A 11 -18.07 10.35 26.28
N GLN A 12 -19.36 10.65 26.21
CA GLN A 12 -20.43 9.65 25.97
C GLN A 12 -20.91 9.66 24.51
N PHE A 13 -20.11 10.23 23.61
CA PHE A 13 -20.37 10.34 22.18
C PHE A 13 -19.06 10.14 21.41
N HIS A 14 -19.16 9.91 20.09
CA HIS A 14 -18.03 9.64 19.20
C HIS A 14 -17.50 10.94 18.58
N PRO A 15 -16.35 11.49 19.02
CA PRO A 15 -15.77 12.70 18.43
C PRO A 15 -15.09 12.45 17.07
N GLU A 16 -14.90 11.21 16.66
CA GLU A 16 -14.29 10.83 15.37
C GLU A 16 -15.28 10.90 14.19
N VAL A 17 -16.59 10.85 14.45
CA VAL A 17 -17.60 10.87 13.39
C VAL A 17 -17.94 12.29 12.95
N THR A 18 -18.21 12.46 11.65
CA THR A 18 -18.56 13.75 11.03
C THR A 18 -19.85 14.38 11.58
N HIS A 19 -20.73 13.58 12.20
CA HIS A 19 -21.93 14.04 12.87
C HIS A 19 -21.64 14.93 14.09
N THR A 20 -20.48 14.74 14.74
CA THR A 20 -20.03 15.60 15.84
C THR A 20 -19.31 16.81 15.25
N ARG A 21 -20.03 17.94 15.10
CA ARG A 21 -19.54 19.15 14.40
C ARG A 21 -18.17 19.68 14.86
N GLN A 22 -17.80 19.47 16.12
CA GLN A 22 -16.48 19.87 16.67
C GLN A 22 -15.62 18.67 17.09
N GLY A 23 -15.91 17.48 16.57
CA GLY A 23 -15.26 16.24 16.93
C GLY A 23 -13.74 16.28 16.70
N GLU A 24 -13.32 16.72 15.51
CA GLU A 24 -11.91 16.93 15.18
C GLU A 24 -11.22 17.89 16.14
N ARG A 25 -11.88 19.01 16.51
CA ARG A 25 -11.32 19.98 17.46
C ARG A 25 -11.13 19.37 18.86
N ILE A 26 -12.05 18.51 19.30
CA ILE A 26 -11.93 17.79 20.58
C ILE A 26 -10.72 16.85 20.54
N LEU A 27 -10.58 16.04 19.47
CA LEU A 27 -9.45 15.13 19.31
C LEU A 27 -8.13 15.90 19.21
N ARG A 28 -8.08 17.00 18.45
CA ARG A 28 -6.90 17.87 18.32
C ARG A 28 -6.47 18.45 19.66
N ARG A 29 -7.42 18.97 20.45
CA ARG A 29 -7.17 19.49 21.82
C ARG A 29 -6.69 18.39 22.76
N PHE A 30 -7.15 17.15 22.58
CA PHE A 30 -6.64 16.06 23.39
C PHE A 30 -5.20 15.69 23.02
N VAL A 31 -4.94 15.45 21.74
CA VAL A 31 -3.63 14.96 21.25
C VAL A 31 -2.53 16.02 21.39
N LEU A 32 -2.72 17.24 20.86
CA LEU A 32 -1.64 18.22 20.79
C LEU A 32 -1.40 18.97 22.10
N ASP A 33 -2.47 19.11 22.87
CA ASP A 33 -2.57 20.15 23.88
C ASP A 33 -2.62 19.54 25.30
N ILE A 34 -3.35 18.43 25.49
CA ILE A 34 -3.46 17.71 26.77
C ILE A 34 -2.36 16.65 26.88
N CYS A 35 -2.17 15.84 25.83
CA CYS A 35 -1.09 14.85 25.76
C CYS A 35 0.26 15.51 25.46
N GLY A 36 0.27 16.68 24.79
CA GLY A 36 1.49 17.39 24.42
C GLY A 36 2.21 16.75 23.24
N CYS A 37 1.50 16.02 22.38
CA CYS A 37 2.11 15.43 21.18
C CYS A 37 2.44 16.53 20.17
N GLU A 38 3.64 16.50 19.63
CA GLU A 38 4.01 17.37 18.52
C GLU A 38 3.43 16.85 17.21
N PRO A 39 2.94 17.72 16.30
CA PRO A 39 2.35 17.30 15.02
C PRO A 39 3.43 16.97 13.98
N LEU A 40 4.38 16.09 14.34
CA LEU A 40 5.51 15.70 13.48
C LEU A 40 5.14 14.60 12.48
N TRP A 41 4.00 13.94 12.65
CA TRP A 41 3.50 12.94 11.69
C TRP A 41 2.93 13.64 10.46
N THR A 42 3.82 14.14 9.62
CA THR A 42 3.53 14.80 8.35
C THR A 42 4.06 13.95 7.21
N THR A 43 3.48 14.08 6.01
CA THR A 43 3.93 13.32 4.84
C THR A 43 5.42 13.52 4.57
N GLY A 44 5.95 14.74 4.73
CA GLY A 44 7.38 15.02 4.56
C GLY A 44 8.26 14.23 5.52
N ASN A 45 7.96 14.30 6.83
CA ASN A 45 8.73 13.56 7.84
C ASN A 45 8.60 12.04 7.67
N ILE A 46 7.42 11.53 7.28
CA ILE A 46 7.21 10.11 7.00
C ILE A 46 8.05 9.65 5.81
N ILE A 47 8.14 10.47 4.75
CA ILE A 47 9.00 10.18 3.59
C ILE A 47 10.46 10.12 4.02
N GLU A 48 10.93 11.11 4.77
CA GLU A 48 12.31 11.15 5.28
C GLU A 48 12.64 9.93 6.15
N ASP A 49 11.76 9.58 7.10
CA ASP A 49 11.91 8.43 7.99
C ASP A 49 11.89 7.11 7.20
N SER A 50 10.97 6.98 6.23
CA SER A 50 10.88 5.79 5.37
C SER A 50 12.12 5.62 4.51
N ILE A 51 12.64 6.73 3.94
CA ILE A 51 13.88 6.72 3.17
C ILE A 51 15.06 6.27 4.04
N ALA A 52 15.21 6.82 5.24
CA ALA A 52 16.28 6.44 6.15
C ALA A 52 16.21 4.95 6.51
N ALA A 53 15.01 4.43 6.78
CA ALA A 53 14.81 3.02 7.09
C ALA A 53 15.17 2.10 5.91
N ILE A 54 14.71 2.45 4.70
CA ILE A 54 15.00 1.68 3.47
C ILE A 54 16.51 1.63 3.21
N ARG A 55 17.22 2.76 3.25
CA ARG A 55 18.69 2.78 3.07
C ARG A 55 19.41 1.89 4.07
N SER A 56 18.99 1.94 5.33
CA SER A 56 19.61 1.12 6.38
C SER A 56 19.35 -0.37 6.20
N GLN A 57 18.20 -0.73 5.61
CA GLN A 57 17.80 -2.13 5.44
C GLN A 57 18.34 -2.74 4.16
N VAL A 58 18.29 -2.01 3.05
CA VAL A 58 18.67 -2.49 1.71
C VAL A 58 20.15 -2.30 1.43
N GLY A 59 20.76 -1.23 1.95
CA GLY A 59 22.17 -0.92 1.68
C GLY A 59 22.43 -0.73 0.19
N SER A 60 23.27 -1.59 -0.39
CA SER A 60 23.64 -1.58 -1.82
C SER A 60 23.02 -2.72 -2.62
N ASP A 61 22.10 -3.47 -2.03
CA ASP A 61 21.49 -4.62 -2.69
C ASP A 61 20.50 -4.18 -3.78
N GLU A 62 20.32 -5.04 -4.78
CA GLU A 62 19.32 -4.89 -5.84
C GLU A 62 17.91 -5.22 -5.30
N VAL A 63 16.90 -4.50 -5.78
CA VAL A 63 15.52 -4.62 -5.30
C VAL A 63 14.59 -5.09 -6.42
N LEU A 64 13.94 -6.24 -6.19
CA LEU A 64 12.82 -6.71 -7.01
C LEU A 64 11.50 -6.31 -6.34
N LEU A 65 10.66 -5.60 -7.09
CA LEU A 65 9.36 -5.11 -6.60
C LEU A 65 8.22 -5.65 -7.45
N GLY A 66 7.25 -6.30 -6.81
CA GLY A 66 5.97 -6.62 -7.46
C GLY A 66 5.22 -5.34 -7.79
N LEU A 67 5.03 -5.06 -9.09
CA LEU A 67 4.37 -3.86 -9.57
C LEU A 67 3.06 -4.26 -10.26
N SER A 68 1.92 -3.85 -9.68
CA SER A 68 0.60 -4.25 -10.16
C SER A 68 -0.09 -3.23 -11.06
N GLY A 69 0.47 -2.02 -11.20
CA GLY A 69 -0.21 -0.86 -11.79
C GLY A 69 -0.95 0.01 -10.76
N GLY A 70 -1.10 -0.47 -9.53
CA GLY A 70 -1.75 0.26 -8.45
C GLY A 70 -0.86 1.35 -7.81
N VAL A 71 -1.52 2.32 -7.17
CA VAL A 71 -0.87 3.48 -6.51
C VAL A 71 0.17 3.04 -5.47
N ASP A 72 -0.15 2.09 -4.60
CA ASP A 72 0.72 1.70 -3.49
C ASP A 72 2.07 1.16 -3.98
N SER A 73 2.04 0.22 -4.94
CA SER A 73 3.26 -0.34 -5.53
C SER A 73 4.07 0.70 -6.32
N SER A 74 3.39 1.68 -6.91
CA SER A 74 4.02 2.76 -7.66
C SER A 74 4.73 3.77 -6.76
N VAL A 75 4.11 4.14 -5.64
CA VAL A 75 4.73 4.99 -4.61
C VAL A 75 5.91 4.27 -3.96
N ALA A 76 5.79 2.97 -3.70
CA ALA A 76 6.90 2.17 -3.20
C ALA A 76 8.08 2.14 -4.18
N ALA A 77 7.83 1.95 -5.48
CA ALA A 77 8.85 2.01 -6.53
C ALA A 77 9.55 3.37 -6.55
N LEU A 78 8.78 4.46 -6.52
CA LEU A 78 9.29 5.82 -6.51
C LEU A 78 10.24 6.06 -5.32
N LEU A 79 9.83 5.70 -4.11
CA LEU A 79 10.65 5.89 -2.90
C LEU A 79 11.97 5.12 -2.95
N LEU A 80 12.00 3.94 -3.60
CA LEU A 80 13.24 3.17 -3.78
C LEU A 80 14.14 3.81 -4.84
N VAL A 81 13.59 4.26 -5.96
CA VAL A 81 14.33 4.89 -7.07
C VAL A 81 14.92 6.23 -6.65
N GLU A 82 14.18 7.07 -5.91
CA GLU A 82 14.67 8.37 -5.41
C GLU A 82 15.90 8.23 -4.50
N GLN A 83 16.10 7.05 -3.91
CA GLN A 83 17.27 6.77 -3.07
C GLN A 83 18.49 6.30 -3.87
N GLY A 84 18.33 6.04 -5.16
CA GLY A 84 19.38 5.51 -6.03
C GLY A 84 19.56 3.99 -5.93
N HIS A 85 18.56 3.26 -5.42
CA HIS A 85 18.60 1.79 -5.48
C HIS A 85 18.44 1.29 -6.92
N ASP A 86 19.05 0.14 -7.20
CA ASP A 86 18.80 -0.58 -8.43
C ASP A 86 17.50 -1.37 -8.30
N VAL A 87 16.44 -0.90 -8.97
CA VAL A 87 15.07 -1.41 -8.78
C VAL A 87 14.56 -2.03 -10.07
N HIS A 88 14.02 -3.22 -9.96
CA HIS A 88 13.41 -3.97 -11.06
C HIS A 88 11.94 -4.23 -10.73
N GLY A 89 11.03 -3.73 -11.57
CA GLY A 89 9.60 -3.99 -11.47
C GLY A 89 9.24 -5.36 -12.02
N VAL A 90 8.35 -6.08 -11.33
CA VAL A 90 7.85 -7.40 -11.77
C VAL A 90 6.32 -7.38 -11.81
N PHE A 91 5.74 -7.50 -13.00
CA PHE A 91 4.31 -7.67 -13.20
C PHE A 91 3.95 -9.14 -13.34
N MET A 92 3.02 -9.62 -12.52
CA MET A 92 2.60 -11.03 -12.49
C MET A 92 1.19 -11.19 -13.03
N LYS A 93 1.04 -11.92 -14.14
CA LYS A 93 -0.27 -12.33 -14.68
C LYS A 93 -0.66 -13.70 -14.11
N ASN A 94 -1.66 -13.74 -13.24
CA ASN A 94 -2.10 -14.98 -12.57
C ASN A 94 -3.34 -15.62 -13.20
N TRP A 95 -4.04 -14.90 -14.07
CA TRP A 95 -5.30 -15.35 -14.66
C TRP A 95 -5.44 -14.91 -16.12
N GLU A 96 -6.22 -15.67 -16.88
CA GLU A 96 -6.51 -15.37 -18.28
C GLU A 96 -8.01 -15.59 -18.55
N ASP A 97 -8.72 -14.48 -18.81
CA ASP A 97 -10.13 -14.50 -19.15
C ASP A 97 -10.30 -14.99 -20.59
N SER A 98 -10.36 -16.30 -20.75
CA SER A 98 -10.50 -16.90 -22.08
C SER A 98 -11.93 -16.89 -22.61
N HIS A 99 -12.96 -16.51 -21.84
CA HIS A 99 -14.36 -16.76 -22.22
C HIS A 99 -15.43 -15.74 -21.75
N GLU A 100 -15.12 -14.47 -21.50
CA GLU A 100 -16.18 -13.43 -21.39
C GLU A 100 -15.78 -12.12 -22.10
N VAL A 101 -16.80 -11.44 -22.59
CA VAL A 101 -16.75 -10.43 -23.66
C VAL A 101 -16.08 -9.14 -23.18
N GLY A 102 -14.88 -8.84 -23.72
CA GLY A 102 -14.52 -7.50 -24.18
C GLY A 102 -13.68 -6.60 -23.27
N TYR A 103 -13.37 -6.97 -22.03
CA TYR A 103 -12.52 -6.14 -21.17
C TYR A 103 -11.48 -6.99 -20.42
N CYS A 104 -10.20 -6.77 -20.70
CA CYS A 104 -9.12 -7.45 -19.99
C CYS A 104 -8.45 -6.44 -19.05
N SER A 105 -8.85 -6.44 -17.78
CA SER A 105 -8.26 -5.53 -16.77
C SER A 105 -6.75 -5.75 -16.63
N ALA A 106 -6.29 -6.99 -16.76
CA ALA A 106 -4.87 -7.32 -16.67
C ALA A 106 -4.01 -6.67 -17.78
N ALA A 107 -4.60 -6.34 -18.93
CA ALA A 107 -3.89 -5.60 -19.98
C ALA A 107 -3.74 -4.12 -19.63
N GLU A 108 -4.74 -3.52 -19.01
CA GLU A 108 -4.69 -2.14 -18.52
C GLU A 108 -3.74 -2.02 -17.32
N ASP A 109 -3.83 -2.94 -16.35
CA ASP A 109 -2.93 -3.00 -15.19
C ASP A 109 -1.46 -3.12 -15.64
N LEU A 110 -1.20 -3.89 -16.70
CA LEU A 110 0.14 -4.02 -17.28
C LEU A 110 0.61 -2.72 -17.94
N GLU A 111 -0.29 -2.02 -18.64
CA GLU A 111 0.04 -0.74 -19.27
C GLU A 111 0.31 0.34 -18.21
N ASP A 112 -0.46 0.35 -17.12
CA ASP A 112 -0.22 1.24 -15.97
C ASP A 112 1.13 0.92 -15.31
N ALA A 113 1.43 -0.36 -15.07
CA ALA A 113 2.73 -0.78 -14.53
C ALA A 113 3.89 -0.38 -15.46
N ARG A 114 3.71 -0.53 -16.78
CA ARG A 114 4.69 -0.09 -17.78
C ARG A 114 4.89 1.42 -17.74
N SER A 115 3.81 2.20 -17.73
CA SER A 115 3.85 3.66 -17.65
C SER A 115 4.63 4.15 -16.42
N VAL A 116 4.43 3.49 -15.26
CA VAL A 116 5.17 3.76 -14.03
C VAL A 116 6.67 3.43 -14.20
N CYS A 117 7.00 2.24 -14.70
CA CYS A 117 8.39 1.85 -14.94
C CYS A 117 9.11 2.78 -15.92
N ASP A 118 8.45 3.16 -17.02
CA ASP A 118 8.98 4.08 -18.02
C ASP A 118 9.22 5.48 -17.43
N THR A 119 8.30 5.95 -16.59
CA THR A 119 8.42 7.23 -15.88
C THR A 119 9.60 7.23 -14.90
N LEU A 120 9.79 6.12 -14.18
CA LEU A 120 10.85 5.97 -13.19
C LEU A 120 12.20 5.56 -13.81
N GLY A 121 12.22 5.16 -15.08
CA GLY A 121 13.42 4.70 -15.78
C GLY A 121 13.93 3.34 -15.29
N ILE A 122 13.04 2.45 -14.83
CA ILE A 122 13.39 1.13 -14.28
C ILE A 122 12.93 -0.03 -15.20
N PRO A 123 13.62 -1.18 -15.21
CA PRO A 123 13.19 -2.34 -15.99
C PRO A 123 11.85 -2.91 -15.47
N LEU A 124 10.97 -3.30 -16.41
CA LEU A 124 9.77 -4.07 -16.13
C LEU A 124 9.91 -5.50 -16.65
N HIS A 125 9.74 -6.47 -15.76
CA HIS A 125 9.71 -7.91 -16.06
C HIS A 125 8.26 -8.40 -15.99
N GLN A 126 7.80 -9.07 -17.04
CA GLN A 126 6.48 -9.70 -17.05
C GLN A 126 6.62 -11.21 -16.88
N VAL A 127 5.88 -11.78 -15.93
CA VAL A 127 5.82 -13.23 -15.71
C VAL A 127 4.37 -13.68 -15.67
N SER A 128 4.05 -14.77 -16.37
CA SER A 128 2.72 -15.38 -16.36
C SER A 128 2.73 -16.65 -15.54
N PHE A 129 1.90 -16.69 -14.49
CA PHE A 129 1.67 -17.85 -13.64
C PHE A 129 0.28 -18.47 -13.82
N THR A 130 -0.40 -18.13 -14.91
CA THR A 130 -1.76 -18.61 -15.21
C THR A 130 -1.89 -20.14 -15.16
N ALA A 131 -0.89 -20.87 -15.66
CA ALA A 131 -0.91 -22.34 -15.65
C ALA A 131 -0.78 -22.90 -14.23
N GLU A 132 0.19 -22.40 -13.47
CA GLU A 132 0.49 -22.79 -12.09
C GLU A 132 -0.67 -22.45 -11.17
N TYR A 133 -1.27 -21.27 -11.34
CA TYR A 133 -2.44 -20.85 -10.57
C TYR A 133 -3.63 -21.77 -10.83
N ARG A 134 -3.89 -22.11 -12.10
CA ARG A 134 -4.95 -23.06 -12.47
C ARG A 134 -4.72 -24.44 -11.85
N GLU A 135 -3.49 -24.94 -11.87
CA GLU A 135 -3.18 -26.29 -11.39
C GLU A 135 -3.10 -26.44 -9.88
N ARG A 136 -2.59 -25.41 -9.19
CA ARG A 136 -2.27 -25.50 -7.75
C ARG A 136 -3.31 -24.86 -6.87
N VAL A 137 -4.01 -23.84 -7.37
CA VAL A 137 -5.02 -23.11 -6.61
C VAL A 137 -6.40 -23.51 -7.09
N PHE A 138 -6.68 -23.33 -8.38
CA PHE A 138 -8.04 -23.53 -8.89
C PHE A 138 -8.45 -25.01 -8.89
N ARG A 139 -7.58 -25.92 -9.36
CA ARG A 139 -7.86 -27.36 -9.31
C ARG A 139 -8.03 -27.87 -7.88
N TYR A 140 -7.14 -27.45 -6.96
CA TYR A 140 -7.27 -27.80 -5.54
C TYR A 140 -8.61 -27.34 -4.96
N PHE A 141 -9.00 -26.10 -5.22
CA PHE A 141 -10.30 -25.57 -4.81
C PHE A 141 -11.48 -26.39 -5.35
N LEU A 142 -11.46 -26.74 -6.65
CA LEU A 142 -12.50 -27.57 -7.26
C LEU A 142 -12.53 -28.99 -6.67
N ASP A 143 -11.37 -29.55 -6.35
CA ASP A 143 -11.28 -30.88 -5.76
C ASP A 143 -11.84 -30.87 -4.33
N GLU A 144 -11.48 -29.90 -3.48
CA GLU A 144 -12.09 -29.72 -2.14
C GLU A 144 -13.61 -29.56 -2.25
N TYR A 145 -14.09 -28.72 -3.17
CA TYR A 145 -15.53 -28.49 -3.36
C TYR A 145 -16.30 -29.75 -3.80
N ARG A 146 -15.63 -30.68 -4.49
CA ARG A 146 -16.22 -31.99 -4.84
C ARG A 146 -16.29 -32.94 -3.65
N HIS A 147 -15.47 -32.73 -2.62
CA HIS A 147 -15.42 -33.57 -1.43
C HIS A 147 -16.34 -33.10 -0.30
N GLY A 148 -16.92 -31.90 -0.39
CA GLY A 148 -18.00 -31.41 0.48
C GLY A 148 -17.54 -30.39 1.51
#